data_AF-A0A497I5U2-F1
#
_entry.id   AF-A0A497I5U2-F1
#
_cell.length_a   1.000
_cell.length_b   1.000
_cell.length_c   1.000
_cell.angle_alpha   90.00
_cell.angle_beta   90.00
_cell.angle_gamma   90.00
#
_symmetry.space_group_name_H-M   'P 1'
#
loop_
_entity.id
_entity.type
_entity.pdbx_description
1 polymer ?
#
loop_
_entity_poly.entity_id
_entity_poly.type
_entity_poly.pdbx_seq_one_letter_code
_entity_poly.pdbx_strand_id
1 'polypeptide(L)' 'MYRILKLRDRVRVPPELFGEDVREAVEEAIRKEYEGHLSSKHGYFLKLLSVDEVSDGIILPGDGAVFYDVV' A
#
# COMPACT_ATOMS: atom_id res chain seq x y z
N MET A 1 -5.16 -22.00 7.93
CA MET A 1 -6.45 -21.32 8.19
C MET A 1 -6.33 -19.90 7.66
N TYR A 2 -7.27 -19.45 6.83
CA TYR A 2 -7.24 -18.10 6.25
C TYR A 2 -8.12 -17.15 7.07
N ARG A 3 -7.74 -15.88 7.12
CA ARG A 3 -8.52 -14.82 7.76
C ARG A 3 -8.43 -13.55 6.93
N ILE A 4 -9.51 -12.78 6.95
CA ILE A 4 -9.50 -11.41 6.43
C ILE A 4 -8.96 -10.51 7.54
N LEU A 5 -8.02 -9.64 7.19
CA LEU A 5 -7.34 -8.74 8.12
C LEU A 5 -7.47 -7.32 7.56
N LYS A 6 -7.86 -6.38 8.42
CA LYS A 6 -7.90 -4.96 8.12
C LYS A 6 -6.71 -4.30 8.81
N LEU A 7 -5.90 -3.57 8.06
CA LEU A 7 -4.64 -3.00 8.50
C LEU A 7 -4.59 -1.54 8.10
N ARG A 8 -4.09 -0.68 9.00
CA ARG A 8 -3.76 0.69 8.67
C ARG A 8 -2.25 0.78 8.54
N ASP A 9 -1.78 1.25 7.40
CA ASP A 9 -0.35 1.40 7.14
C ASP A 9 -0.06 2.60 6.26
N ARG A 10 1.22 2.98 6.17
CA ARG A 10 1.70 4.09 5.35
C ARG A 10 2.47 3.56 4.15
N VAL A 11 1.89 3.72 2.96
CA VAL A 11 2.42 3.15 1.71
C VAL A 11 3.24 4.19 0.96
N ARG A 12 4.41 3.77 0.48
CA ARG A 12 5.28 4.58 -0.38
C ARG A 12 4.92 4.36 -1.84
N VAL A 13 4.44 5.40 -2.52
CA VAL A 13 4.18 5.37 -3.95
C VAL A 13 5.35 6.03 -4.69
N PRO A 14 6.12 5.26 -5.50
CA PRO A 14 7.21 5.81 -6.29
C PRO A 14 6.71 6.75 -7.40
N PRO A 15 7.53 7.73 -7.84
CA PRO A 15 7.17 8.69 -8.89
C PRO A 15 6.76 8.06 -10.23
N GLU A 16 7.24 6.84 -10.50
CA GLU A 16 6.93 6.08 -11.70
C GLU A 16 5.43 5.77 -11.84
N LEU A 17 4.70 5.73 -10.73
CA LEU A 17 3.26 5.46 -10.69
C LEU A 17 2.39 6.73 -10.69
N PHE A 18 2.98 7.93 -10.77
CA PHE A 18 2.21 9.18 -10.70
C PHE A 18 1.34 9.46 -11.95
N GLY A 19 1.48 8.65 -13.01
CA GLY A 19 0.65 8.76 -14.21
C GLY A 19 -0.70 8.04 -14.12
N GLU A 20 -0.91 7.20 -13.10
CA GLU A 20 -2.15 6.46 -12.87
C GLU A 20 -3.07 7.19 -11.89
N ASP A 21 -4.32 6.71 -11.74
CA ASP A 21 -5.17 7.20 -10.67
C ASP A 21 -4.52 6.88 -9.31
N VAL A 22 -4.66 7.80 -8.35
CA VAL A 22 -4.01 7.66 -7.03
C VAL A 22 -4.39 6.35 -6.36
N ARG A 23 -5.65 5.90 -6.49
CA ARG A 23 -6.07 4.61 -5.93
C ARG A 23 -5.38 3.44 -6.63
N GLU A 24 -5.28 3.47 -7.96
CA GLU A 24 -4.63 2.39 -8.72
C GLU A 24 -3.15 2.31 -8.37
N ALA A 25 -2.46 3.45 -8.32
CA ALA A 25 -1.05 3.53 -7.95
C ALA A 25 -0.80 3.00 -6.52
N VAL A 26 -1.68 3.35 -5.57
CA VAL A 26 -1.61 2.86 -4.18
C VAL A 26 -1.88 1.36 -4.11
N GLU A 27 -2.91 0.86 -4.80
CA GLU A 27 -3.21 -0.57 -4.84
C GLU A 27 -2.03 -1.37 -5.41
N GLU A 28 -1.45 -0.90 -6.51
CA GLU A 28 -0.29 -1.54 -7.14
C GLU A 28 0.93 -1.54 -6.23
N ALA A 29 1.18 -0.44 -5.51
CA ALA A 29 2.24 -0.36 -4.51
C ALA A 29 2.02 -1.36 -3.36
N ILE A 30 0.81 -1.44 -2.81
CA ILE A 30 0.45 -2.40 -1.76
C ILE A 30 0.63 -3.83 -2.26
N ARG A 31 0.16 -4.14 -3.46
CA ARG A 31 0.29 -5.50 -4.02
C ARG A 31 1.76 -5.90 -4.12
N LYS A 32 2.62 -5.03 -4.65
CA LYS A 32 4.06 -5.31 -4.78
C LYS A 32 4.75 -5.49 -3.42
N GLU A 33 4.36 -4.73 -2.41
CA GLU A 33 5.00 -4.77 -1.10
C GLU A 33 4.50 -5.93 -0.23
N TYR A 34 3.21 -6.23 -0.29
CA TYR A 34 2.58 -7.19 0.61
C TYR A 34 2.31 -8.55 -0.02
N GLU A 35 1.91 -8.64 -1.29
CA GLU A 35 1.56 -9.93 -1.88
C GLU A 35 2.77 -10.85 -1.95
N GLY A 36 2.65 -12.04 -1.37
CA GLY A 36 3.74 -13.00 -1.29
C GLY A 36 4.73 -12.75 -0.16
N HIS A 37 4.52 -11.71 0.67
CA HIS A 37 5.38 -11.40 1.81
C HIS A 37 4.97 -12.20 3.06
N LEU A 38 5.96 -12.72 3.80
CA LEU A 38 5.76 -13.41 5.07
C LEU A 38 6.02 -12.46 6.25
N SER A 39 4.97 -12.10 6.98
CA SER A 39 5.09 -11.35 8.22
C SER A 39 5.14 -12.29 9.42
N SER A 40 6.09 -12.05 10.32
CA SER A 40 6.22 -12.78 11.59
C SER A 40 5.01 -12.60 12.52
N LYS A 41 4.27 -11.49 12.39
CA LYS A 41 3.07 -11.18 13.19
C LYS A 41 1.77 -11.65 12.53
N HIS A 42 1.64 -11.42 11.22
CA HIS A 42 0.34 -11.57 10.54
C HIS A 42 0.24 -12.87 9.72
N GLY A 43 1.36 -13.54 9.48
CA GLY A 43 1.46 -14.71 8.61
C GLY A 43 1.78 -14.31 7.17
N TYR A 44 1.36 -15.16 6.23
CA TYR A 44 1.60 -14.96 4.81
C TYR A 44 0.48 -14.14 4.17
N PHE A 45 0.83 -13.07 3.47
CA PHE A 45 -0.12 -12.25 2.74
C PHE A 45 -0.36 -12.84 1.35
N LEU A 46 -1.63 -13.14 1.07
CA LEU A 46 -2.02 -13.82 -0.17
C LEU A 46 -2.45 -12.84 -1.25
N LYS A 47 -3.34 -11.89 -0.89
CA LYS A 47 -3.98 -11.01 -1.85
C LYS A 47 -4.58 -9.78 -1.16
N LEU A 48 -4.51 -8.63 -1.83
CA LEU A 48 -5.27 -7.43 -1.46
C LEU A 48 -6.76 -7.59 -1.84
N LEU A 49 -7.67 -7.36 -0.89
CA LEU A 49 -9.12 -7.45 -1.14
C LEU A 49 -9.73 -6.11 -1.56
N SER A 50 -9.44 -5.05 -0.81
CA SER A 50 -9.92 -3.70 -1.05
C SER A 50 -9.06 -2.68 -0.28
N VAL A 51 -9.07 -1.43 -0.75
CA VAL A 51 -8.56 -0.27 -0.01
C VAL A 51 -9.76 0.61 0.31
N ASP A 52 -10.03 0.82 1.60
CA ASP A 52 -11.21 1.54 2.04
C ASP A 52 -10.98 3.05 2.03
N GLU A 53 -9.83 3.49 2.55
CA GLU A 53 -9.47 4.91 2.68
C GLU A 53 -8.04 5.16 2.19
N VAL A 54 -7.86 6.30 1.50
CA VAL A 54 -6.55 6.82 1.08
C VAL A 54 -6.50 8.28 1.53
N SER A 55 -5.53 8.63 2.38
CA SER A 55 -5.36 10.00 2.86
C SER A 55 -4.81 10.94 1.79
N ASP A 56 -4.69 12.22 2.12
CA ASP A 56 -3.82 13.12 1.36
C ASP A 56 -2.38 12.62 1.39
N GLY A 57 -1.72 12.69 0.23
CA GLY A 57 -0.34 12.23 0.05
C GLY A 57 0.67 13.24 0.56
N ILE A 58 1.64 12.78 1.35
CA ILE A 58 2.73 13.61 1.86
C ILE A 58 3.97 13.34 1.02
N ILE A 59 4.48 14.37 0.33
CA ILE A 59 5.75 14.29 -0.40
C ILE A 59 6.88 14.45 0.62
N LEU A 60 7.78 13.47 0.64
CA LEU A 60 8.97 13.53 1.48
C LEU A 60 10.10 14.25 0.72
N PRO A 61 10.58 15.42 1.21
CA PRO A 61 11.62 16.17 0.53
C PRO A 61 12.89 15.34 0.38
N GLY A 62 13.37 15.18 -0.86
CA GLY A 62 14.59 14.44 -1.19
C GLY A 62 14.39 13.00 -1.67
N ASP A 63 13.28 12.32 -1.34
CA ASP A 63 12.94 10.99 -1.89
C ASP A 63 12.16 11.12 -3.20
N GLY A 64 11.31 12.15 -3.31
CA GLY A 64 10.45 12.39 -4.47
C GLY A 64 9.21 11.47 -4.53
N ALA A 65 9.18 10.40 -3.73
CA ALA A 65 7.99 9.58 -3.51
C ALA A 65 6.93 10.29 -2.66
N VAL A 66 5.68 9.86 -2.84
CA VAL A 66 4.54 10.31 -2.03
C VAL A 66 4.16 9.18 -1.07
N PHE A 67 3.88 9.54 0.18
CA PHE A 67 3.43 8.61 1.20
C PHE A 67 1.96 8.83 1.49
N TYR A 68 1.18 7.76 1.44
CA TYR A 68 -0.25 7.78 1.71
C TYR A 68 -0.54 6.94 2.96
N ASP A 69 -1.32 7.47 3.89
CA ASP A 69 -1.90 6.67 4.97
C ASP A 69 -3.15 5.96 4.43
N VAL A 70 -3.17 4.63 4.47
CA VAL A 70 -4.22 3.80 3.89
C VAL A 70 -4.83 2.84 4.91
N VAL A 71 -6.08 2.42 4.68
CA VAL A 71 -6.85 1.48 5.52
C VAL A 71 -7.52 0.40 4.68
#